data_AF-A0A7U4TP35-F1
#
_entry.id   AF-A0A7U4TP35-F1
#
_cell.length_a   1.000
_cell.length_b   1.000
_cell.length_c   1.000
_cell.angle_alpha   90.00
_cell.angle_beta   90.00
_cell.angle_gamma   90.00
#
_symmetry.space_group_name_H-M   'P 1'
#
loop_
_entity.id
_entity.type
_entity.pdbx_description
1 polymer ?
#
loop_
_entity_poly.entity_id
_entity_poly.type
_entity_poly.pdbx_seq_one_letter_code
_entity_poly.pdbx_strand_id
1 'polypeptide(L)'
;MTLPEQRQRIYDVRVGSWLMFIAFLVLCMVIVGGATRLTDSGLSITHWSPIHGAIPPLNAEQWAVEFERYRQIPEYKLQNKGMSLSEFQFIFWWEWAHRLLGRVVGLAFAVPLIVFAVMRHLRPSMTPWLIGMFALGGLQGFIGWWMVSSGLSGDRLDVAAYRLATHLSLAILLMSLALWTALDLFVPKQPQHGDAKVAPWAIGFVVFLAFQIVLGAFVAGTDAGLINNDWPTFAGGLYPKDYAALSPMWRNFVENTSTIQFNHRLGAYGIGIAMILVWLQTRRSSQRDVVVWGHAVAILVVCQMLLGISTLIGFGHWAPPQVEGVLLGIAHQGLGAILFASAMMLMRASLKPKVQPLKLAV
;
A
#
# COMPACT_ATOMS: atom_id res chain seq x y z
N MET A 1 6.88 9.85 -38.51
CA MET A 1 5.89 10.34 -37.53
C MET A 1 5.36 11.66 -38.06
N THR A 2 4.04 11.81 -38.20
CA THR A 2 3.41 13.05 -38.71
C THR A 2 3.43 14.15 -37.63
N LEU A 3 3.26 15.43 -38.00
CA LEU A 3 3.16 16.54 -37.03
C LEU A 3 2.07 16.31 -35.96
N PRO A 4 0.86 15.81 -36.32
CA PRO A 4 -0.14 15.42 -35.33
C PRO A 4 0.32 14.31 -34.38
N GLU A 5 1.03 13.29 -34.88
CA GLU A 5 1.55 12.20 -34.04
C GLU A 5 2.65 12.69 -33.08
N GLN A 6 3.54 13.57 -33.54
CA GLN A 6 4.56 14.18 -32.69
C GLN A 6 3.93 15.02 -31.56
N ARG A 7 2.88 15.79 -31.88
CA ARG A 7 2.13 16.57 -30.90
C ARG A 7 1.42 15.66 -29.89
N GLN A 8 0.75 14.61 -30.35
CA GLN A 8 0.12 13.63 -29.45
C GLN A 8 1.15 12.96 -28.55
N ARG A 9 2.35 12.66 -29.06
CA ARG A 9 3.42 12.08 -28.28
C ARG A 9 3.85 12.96 -27.10
N ILE A 10 3.94 14.28 -27.32
CA ILE A 10 4.24 15.24 -26.25
C ILE A 10 3.13 15.22 -25.19
N TYR A 11 1.86 15.11 -25.61
CA TYR A 11 0.72 15.03 -24.69
C TYR A 11 0.73 13.74 -23.87
N ASP A 12 0.98 12.60 -24.51
CA ASP A 12 1.09 11.31 -23.83
C ASP A 12 2.18 11.37 -22.74
N VAL A 13 3.35 11.94 -23.04
CA VAL A 13 4.43 12.10 -22.04
C VAL A 13 3.99 12.99 -20.88
N ARG A 14 3.31 14.10 -21.12
CA ARG A 14 2.79 14.97 -20.04
C ARG A 14 1.79 14.25 -19.15
N VAL A 15 0.85 13.51 -19.75
CA VAL A 15 -0.13 12.71 -19.01
C VAL A 15 0.57 11.59 -18.24
N GLY A 16 1.56 10.93 -18.84
CA GLY A 16 2.37 9.91 -18.19
C GLY A 16 3.15 10.43 -16.99
N SER A 17 3.77 11.62 -17.09
CA SER A 17 4.46 12.27 -15.98
C SER A 17 3.52 12.62 -14.84
N TRP A 18 2.33 13.12 -15.15
CA TRP A 18 1.30 13.35 -14.15
C TRP A 18 0.87 12.05 -13.45
N LEU A 19 0.59 10.98 -14.18
CA LEU A 19 0.22 9.69 -13.59
C LEU A 19 1.35 9.04 -12.78
N MET A 20 2.61 9.24 -13.20
CA MET A 20 3.77 8.83 -12.41
C MET A 20 3.84 9.59 -11.08
N PHE A 21 3.57 10.89 -11.11
CA PHE A 21 3.47 11.69 -9.89
C PHE A 21 2.31 11.24 -8.99
N ILE A 22 1.15 10.86 -9.56
CA ILE A 22 0.06 10.23 -8.79
C ILE A 22 0.51 8.92 -8.15
N ALA A 23 1.18 8.03 -8.89
CA ALA A 23 1.68 6.77 -8.33
C ALA A 23 2.66 7.02 -7.16
N PHE A 24 3.52 8.03 -7.28
CA PHE A 24 4.41 8.48 -6.21
C PHE A 24 3.63 9.01 -4.99
N LEU A 25 2.62 9.84 -5.19
CA LEU A 25 1.77 10.32 -4.09
C LEU A 25 1.02 9.18 -3.39
N VAL A 26 0.58 8.16 -4.13
CA VAL A 26 -0.05 6.96 -3.54
C VAL A 26 0.98 6.15 -2.74
N LEU A 27 2.23 6.03 -3.20
CA LEU A 27 3.31 5.44 -2.41
C LEU A 27 3.53 6.22 -1.09
N CYS A 28 3.57 7.55 -1.14
CA CYS A 28 3.63 8.38 0.06
C CYS A 28 2.42 8.15 0.98
N MET A 29 1.21 8.03 0.42
CA MET A 29 -0.01 7.70 1.18
C MET A 29 0.11 6.35 1.89
N VAL A 30 0.67 5.32 1.23
CA VAL A 30 0.91 4.02 1.86
C VAL A 30 1.88 4.17 3.03
N ILE A 31 2.96 4.93 2.89
CA ILE A 31 3.95 5.13 3.97
C ILE A 31 3.33 5.90 5.15
N VAL A 32 2.68 7.04 4.89
CA VAL A 32 2.06 7.88 5.93
C VAL A 32 0.85 7.20 6.58
N GLY A 33 0.05 6.45 5.82
CA GLY A 33 -1.03 5.62 6.35
C GLY A 33 -0.50 4.48 7.21
N GLY A 34 0.62 3.87 6.82
CA GLY A 34 1.35 2.90 7.64
C GLY A 34 1.82 3.49 8.96
N ALA A 35 2.40 4.69 8.94
CA ALA A 35 2.78 5.42 10.14
C ALA A 35 1.56 5.66 11.05
N THR A 36 0.47 6.19 10.48
CA THR A 36 -0.79 6.44 11.20
C THR A 36 -1.34 5.18 11.87
N ARG A 37 -1.21 4.01 11.23
CA ARG A 37 -1.61 2.73 11.84
C ARG A 37 -0.65 2.31 12.95
N LEU A 38 0.65 2.33 12.69
CA LEU A 38 1.67 1.82 13.61
C LEU A 38 1.90 2.73 14.83
N THR A 39 1.41 3.97 14.80
CA THR A 39 1.38 4.90 15.94
C THR A 39 0.00 4.98 16.61
N ASP A 40 -0.89 4.01 16.35
CA ASP A 40 -2.27 3.95 16.86
C ASP A 40 -3.03 5.28 16.73
N SER A 41 -2.81 5.96 15.60
CA SER A 41 -3.33 7.29 15.36
C SER A 41 -4.61 7.28 14.54
N GLY A 42 -5.07 6.12 14.09
CA GLY A 42 -6.17 5.98 13.13
C GLY A 42 -7.56 6.40 13.62
N LEU A 43 -7.74 6.69 14.90
CA LEU A 43 -9.03 7.05 15.53
C LEU A 43 -9.01 8.42 16.26
N SER A 44 -7.91 9.17 16.17
CA SER A 44 -7.76 10.48 16.80
C SER A 44 -8.72 11.56 16.25
N ILE A 45 -9.18 11.43 14.99
CA ILE A 45 -10.14 12.31 14.32
C ILE A 45 -11.46 11.55 14.10
N THR A 46 -12.37 11.73 15.05
CA THR A 46 -13.60 10.94 15.18
C THR A 46 -14.72 11.35 14.22
N HIS A 47 -14.57 12.46 13.50
CA HIS A 47 -15.59 13.00 12.62
C HIS A 47 -15.10 13.06 11.16
N TRP A 48 -16.05 12.97 10.23
CA TRP A 48 -15.77 13.06 8.79
C TRP A 48 -16.00 14.48 8.30
N SER A 49 -14.92 15.22 8.05
CA SER A 49 -14.96 16.59 7.48
C SER A 49 -14.14 16.67 6.19
N PRO A 50 -14.72 16.34 5.02
CA PRO A 50 -13.99 16.26 3.75
C PRO A 50 -13.35 17.57 3.32
N ILE A 51 -14.03 18.69 3.56
CA ILE A 51 -13.61 20.02 3.10
C ILE A 51 -12.91 20.77 4.24
N HIS A 52 -13.61 21.05 5.33
CA HIS A 52 -13.08 21.90 6.42
C HIS A 52 -11.97 21.23 7.23
N GLY A 53 -11.91 19.90 7.28
CA GLY A 53 -10.86 19.16 7.98
C GLY A 53 -9.46 19.26 7.35
N ALA A 54 -9.28 20.05 6.29
CA ALA A 54 -7.95 20.42 5.80
C ALA A 54 -7.25 21.43 6.72
N ILE A 55 -8.00 22.20 7.49
CA ILE A 55 -7.47 23.16 8.45
C ILE A 55 -7.41 22.47 9.82
N PRO A 56 -6.23 22.32 10.46
CA PRO A 56 -6.12 21.74 11.79
C PRO A 56 -6.59 22.74 12.86
N PRO A 57 -6.78 22.32 14.13
CA PRO A 57 -7.02 23.23 15.23
C PRO A 57 -5.91 24.29 15.35
N LEU A 58 -6.28 25.56 15.39
CA LEU A 58 -5.36 26.71 15.36
C LEU A 58 -5.17 27.38 16.72
N ASN A 59 -6.01 27.07 17.70
CA ASN A 59 -5.97 27.66 19.03
C ASN A 59 -6.34 26.64 20.13
N ALA A 60 -6.12 27.02 21.39
CA ALA A 60 -6.31 26.14 22.55
C ALA A 60 -7.76 25.64 22.70
N GLU A 61 -8.75 26.48 22.37
CA GLU A 61 -10.16 26.12 22.46
C GLU A 61 -10.51 25.01 21.43
N GLN A 62 -10.07 25.17 20.18
CA GLN A 62 -10.29 24.16 19.14
C GLN A 62 -9.59 22.83 19.48
N TRP A 63 -8.38 22.88 20.03
CA TRP A 63 -7.68 21.69 20.51
C TRP A 63 -8.44 20.99 21.65
N ALA A 64 -8.99 21.75 22.59
CA ALA A 64 -9.79 21.19 23.69
C ALA A 64 -11.06 20.48 23.17
N VAL A 65 -11.72 21.03 22.14
CA VAL A 65 -12.92 20.42 21.52
C VAL A 65 -12.58 19.07 20.87
N GLU A 66 -11.53 19.00 20.05
CA GLU A 66 -11.16 17.72 19.42
C GLU A 66 -10.70 16.69 20.44
N PHE A 67 -9.94 17.12 21.46
CA PHE A 67 -9.51 16.21 22.52
C PHE A 67 -10.69 15.70 23.35
N GLU A 68 -11.69 16.55 23.64
CA GLU A 68 -12.89 16.11 24.35
C GLU A 68 -13.69 15.10 23.53
N ARG A 69 -13.77 15.25 22.19
CA ARG A 69 -14.38 14.23 21.33
C ARG A 69 -13.63 12.91 21.41
N TYR A 70 -12.30 12.95 21.39
CA TYR A 70 -11.46 11.76 21.53
C TYR A 70 -11.68 11.05 22.87
N ARG A 71 -11.86 11.80 23.97
CA ARG A 71 -12.18 11.24 25.29
C ARG A 71 -13.46 10.42 25.34
N GLN A 72 -14.36 10.61 24.38
CA GLN A 72 -15.63 9.89 24.33
C GLN A 72 -15.54 8.50 23.70
N ILE A 73 -14.49 8.19 22.94
CA ILE A 73 -14.37 6.90 22.22
C ILE A 73 -13.73 5.79 23.08
N PRO A 74 -13.93 4.51 22.72
CA PRO A 74 -13.35 3.38 23.46
C PRO A 74 -11.83 3.43 23.59
N GLU A 75 -11.11 3.83 22.53
CA GLU A 75 -9.64 3.90 22.52
C GLU A 75 -9.09 4.75 23.68
N TYR A 76 -9.64 5.95 23.91
CA TYR A 76 -9.26 6.76 25.08
C TYR A 76 -9.66 6.11 26.41
N LYS A 77 -10.88 5.57 26.49
CA LYS A 77 -11.43 5.04 27.76
C LYS A 77 -10.71 3.79 28.24
N LEU A 78 -10.25 2.95 27.31
CA LEU A 78 -9.73 1.60 27.58
C LEU A 78 -8.21 1.50 27.40
N GLN A 79 -7.62 2.22 26.44
CA GLN A 79 -6.19 2.13 26.13
C GLN A 79 -5.43 3.40 26.55
N ASN A 80 -5.92 4.58 26.16
CA ASN A 80 -5.21 5.85 26.35
C ASN A 80 -5.72 6.67 27.56
N LYS A 81 -6.20 5.98 28.61
CA LYS A 81 -6.83 6.63 29.76
C LYS A 81 -5.82 7.48 30.52
N GLY A 82 -6.09 8.78 30.61
CA GLY A 82 -5.21 9.74 31.29
C GLY A 82 -4.17 10.39 30.38
N MET A 83 -4.22 10.13 29.07
CA MET A 83 -3.40 10.79 28.06
C MET A 83 -3.50 12.33 28.18
N SER A 84 -2.37 13.00 28.00
CA SER A 84 -2.24 14.46 27.98
C SER A 84 -2.65 15.04 26.62
N LEU A 85 -2.90 16.35 26.57
CA LEU A 85 -3.19 17.04 25.29
C LEU A 85 -2.01 16.93 24.31
N SER A 86 -0.77 16.97 24.79
CA SER A 86 0.43 16.85 23.94
C SER A 86 0.56 15.47 23.30
N GLU A 87 0.23 14.40 24.04
CA GLU A 87 0.21 13.05 23.49
C GLU A 87 -0.93 12.87 22.47
N PHE A 88 -2.10 13.45 22.75
CA PHE A 88 -3.20 13.50 21.77
C PHE A 88 -2.79 14.25 20.49
N GLN A 89 -2.09 15.38 20.61
CA GLN A 89 -1.61 16.14 19.45
C GLN A 89 -0.67 15.30 18.58
N PHE A 90 0.18 14.47 19.17
CA PHE A 90 1.08 13.58 18.43
C PHE A 90 0.30 12.62 17.52
N ILE A 91 -0.69 11.92 18.05
CA ILE A 91 -1.52 10.99 17.24
C ILE A 91 -2.40 11.77 16.25
N PHE A 92 -2.94 12.92 16.65
CA PHE A 92 -3.75 13.77 15.77
C PHE A 92 -2.98 14.21 14.52
N TRP A 93 -1.72 14.61 14.65
CA TRP A 93 -0.93 15.09 13.53
C TRP A 93 -0.70 14.02 12.47
N TRP A 94 -0.47 12.76 12.87
CA TRP A 94 -0.33 11.65 11.93
C TRP A 94 -1.61 11.41 11.14
N GLU A 95 -2.75 11.35 11.83
CA GLU A 95 -4.02 11.13 11.15
C GLU A 95 -4.42 12.30 10.27
N TRP A 96 -4.23 13.53 10.75
CA TRP A 96 -4.48 14.74 9.97
C TRP A 96 -3.59 14.78 8.72
N ALA A 97 -2.30 14.49 8.84
CA ALA A 97 -1.36 14.49 7.72
C ALA A 97 -1.76 13.43 6.67
N HIS A 98 -2.14 12.22 7.10
CA HIS A 98 -2.64 11.19 6.22
C HIS A 98 -3.92 11.62 5.48
N ARG A 99 -4.90 12.18 6.20
CA ARG A 99 -6.15 12.67 5.61
C ARG A 99 -5.92 13.86 4.68
N LEU A 100 -5.02 14.78 5.03
CA LEU A 100 -4.65 15.92 4.18
C LEU A 100 -3.98 15.44 2.89
N LEU A 101 -3.02 14.52 2.99
CA LEU A 101 -2.37 13.95 1.82
C LEU A 101 -3.38 13.25 0.90
N GLY A 102 -4.38 12.55 1.46
CA GLY A 102 -5.47 11.97 0.67
C GLY A 102 -6.27 13.02 -0.13
N ARG A 103 -6.53 14.20 0.46
CA ARG A 103 -7.17 15.33 -0.25
C ARG A 103 -6.26 15.90 -1.34
N VAL A 104 -4.97 16.04 -1.06
CA VAL A 104 -3.96 16.47 -2.03
C VAL A 104 -3.91 15.52 -3.21
N VAL A 105 -3.92 14.20 -2.98
CA VAL A 105 -3.98 13.21 -4.07
C VAL A 105 -5.25 13.39 -4.91
N GLY A 106 -6.41 13.56 -4.26
CA GLY A 106 -7.68 13.81 -4.94
C GLY A 106 -7.64 15.05 -5.85
N LEU A 107 -7.12 16.18 -5.36
CA LEU A 107 -6.97 17.41 -6.13
C LEU A 107 -5.91 17.28 -7.23
N ALA A 108 -4.76 16.67 -6.90
CA ALA A 108 -3.68 16.42 -7.85
C ALA A 108 -4.10 15.48 -8.98
N PHE A 109 -5.13 14.64 -8.77
CA PHE A 109 -5.75 13.86 -9.84
C PHE A 109 -6.81 14.67 -10.59
N ALA A 110 -7.77 15.27 -9.88
CA ALA A 110 -8.93 15.92 -10.49
C ALA A 110 -8.54 17.11 -11.38
N VAL A 111 -7.67 18.00 -10.90
CA VAL A 111 -7.33 19.24 -11.61
C VAL A 111 -6.64 18.96 -12.94
N PRO A 112 -5.56 18.17 -13.03
CA PRO A 112 -4.94 17.87 -14.32
C PRO A 112 -5.84 17.04 -15.23
N LEU A 113 -6.69 16.15 -14.71
CA LEU A 113 -7.68 15.43 -15.52
C LEU A 113 -8.60 16.40 -16.27
N ILE A 114 -9.17 17.39 -15.56
CA ILE A 114 -10.04 18.41 -16.16
C ILE A 114 -9.27 19.23 -17.18
N VAL A 115 -8.07 19.72 -16.83
CA VAL A 115 -7.23 20.52 -17.73
C VAL A 115 -6.89 19.75 -19.01
N PHE A 116 -6.43 18.50 -18.91
CA PHE A 116 -6.09 17.68 -20.07
C PHE A 116 -7.31 17.34 -20.93
N ALA A 117 -8.48 17.13 -20.33
CA ALA A 117 -9.72 16.90 -21.06
C ALA A 117 -10.16 18.16 -21.84
N VAL A 118 -10.18 19.33 -21.19
CA VAL A 118 -10.56 20.61 -21.82
C VAL A 118 -9.59 21.00 -22.93
N MET A 119 -8.28 20.83 -22.70
CA MET A 119 -7.24 21.11 -23.69
C MET A 119 -7.17 20.05 -24.81
N ARG A 120 -7.99 19.00 -24.77
CA ARG A 120 -7.99 17.88 -25.73
C ARG A 120 -6.61 17.22 -25.87
N HIS A 121 -5.88 17.09 -24.76
CA HIS A 121 -4.60 16.37 -24.71
C HIS A 121 -4.80 14.85 -24.58
N LEU A 122 -5.99 14.41 -24.17
CA LEU A 122 -6.35 13.01 -23.97
C LEU A 122 -6.82 12.35 -25.28
N ARG A 123 -6.39 11.10 -25.50
CA ARG A 123 -6.97 10.25 -26.54
C ARG A 123 -8.42 9.90 -26.14
N PRO A 124 -9.36 9.71 -27.09
CA PRO A 124 -10.77 9.46 -26.76
C PRO A 124 -11.01 8.29 -25.79
N SER A 125 -10.22 7.23 -25.89
CA SER A 125 -10.30 6.06 -25.00
C SER A 125 -9.69 6.28 -23.61
N MET A 126 -8.83 7.29 -23.43
CA MET A 126 -8.18 7.56 -22.13
C MET A 126 -9.14 8.24 -21.15
N THR A 127 -10.04 9.08 -21.64
CA THR A 127 -10.96 9.84 -20.78
C THR A 127 -11.83 8.94 -19.87
N PRO A 128 -12.59 7.94 -20.39
CA PRO A 128 -13.39 7.07 -19.52
C PRO A 128 -12.52 6.25 -18.56
N TRP A 129 -11.33 5.81 -18.99
CA TRP A 129 -10.38 5.09 -18.14
C TRP A 129 -9.90 5.94 -16.94
N LEU A 130 -9.50 7.18 -17.20
CA LEU A 130 -9.03 8.11 -16.16
C LEU A 130 -10.17 8.55 -15.23
N ILE A 131 -11.39 8.69 -15.74
CA ILE A 131 -12.59 8.91 -14.92
C ILE A 131 -12.83 7.69 -14.02
N GLY A 132 -12.71 6.47 -14.54
CA GLY A 132 -12.80 5.24 -13.75
C GLY A 132 -11.77 5.18 -12.63
N MET A 133 -10.50 5.51 -12.93
CA MET A 133 -9.45 5.62 -11.91
C MET A 133 -9.77 6.69 -10.85
N PHE A 134 -10.29 7.84 -11.25
CA PHE A 134 -10.72 8.88 -10.31
C PHE A 134 -11.86 8.40 -9.40
N ALA A 135 -12.84 7.69 -9.96
CA ALA A 135 -13.94 7.10 -9.20
C ALA A 135 -13.44 6.06 -8.19
N LEU A 136 -12.46 5.22 -8.57
CA LEU A 136 -11.78 4.30 -7.65
C LEU A 136 -11.03 5.05 -6.55
N GLY A 137 -10.44 6.22 -6.84
CA GLY A 137 -9.88 7.12 -5.82
C GLY A 137 -10.94 7.67 -4.85
N GLY A 138 -12.13 8.00 -5.34
CA GLY A 138 -13.28 8.34 -4.49
C GLY A 138 -13.70 7.17 -3.59
N LEU A 139 -13.77 5.97 -4.15
CA LEU A 139 -14.04 4.73 -3.42
C LEU A 139 -12.97 4.45 -2.36
N GLN A 140 -11.69 4.75 -2.65
CA GLN A 140 -10.60 4.65 -1.68
C GLN A 140 -10.86 5.55 -0.46
N GLY A 141 -11.28 6.80 -0.68
CA GLY A 141 -11.66 7.72 0.40
C GLY A 141 -12.85 7.19 1.22
N PHE A 142 -13.87 6.65 0.55
CA PHE A 142 -15.02 6.02 1.22
C PHE A 142 -14.62 4.81 2.07
N ILE A 143 -13.77 3.92 1.54
CA ILE A 143 -13.25 2.77 2.28
C ILE A 143 -12.42 3.22 3.48
N GLY A 144 -11.63 4.30 3.35
CA GLY A 144 -10.90 4.91 4.46
C GLY A 144 -11.83 5.39 5.58
N TRP A 145 -12.93 6.07 5.24
CA TRP A 145 -13.97 6.42 6.22
C TRP A 145 -14.61 5.19 6.87
N TRP A 146 -14.98 4.18 6.07
CA TRP A 146 -15.56 2.93 6.55
C TRP A 146 -14.59 2.17 7.48
N MET A 147 -13.29 2.24 7.22
CA MET A 147 -12.26 1.67 8.09
C MET A 147 -12.26 2.36 9.45
N VAL A 148 -12.16 3.71 9.49
CA VAL A 148 -12.15 4.48 10.75
C VAL A 148 -13.45 4.28 11.54
N SER A 149 -14.61 4.29 10.87
CA SER A 149 -15.90 4.14 11.54
C SER A 149 -16.07 2.81 12.28
N SER A 150 -15.25 1.79 11.98
CA SER A 150 -15.27 0.52 12.72
C SER A 150 -14.73 0.58 14.14
N GLY A 151 -13.86 1.56 14.44
CA GLY A 151 -13.23 1.72 15.75
C GLY A 151 -13.88 2.78 16.65
N LEU A 152 -14.90 3.50 16.16
CA LEU A 152 -15.54 4.58 16.92
C LEU A 152 -16.63 4.11 17.88
N SER A 153 -17.04 2.83 17.83
CA SER A 153 -18.15 2.30 18.62
C SER A 153 -17.99 0.80 18.92
N GLY A 154 -18.54 0.35 20.05
CA GLY A 154 -18.45 -1.03 20.51
C GLY A 154 -17.17 -1.29 21.31
N ASP A 155 -16.73 -2.54 21.33
CA ASP A 155 -15.59 -3.00 22.16
C ASP A 155 -14.26 -3.05 21.40
N ARG A 156 -14.19 -2.48 20.19
CA ARG A 156 -12.97 -2.46 19.38
C ARG A 156 -12.10 -1.25 19.74
N LEU A 157 -10.82 -1.51 19.96
CA LEU A 157 -9.80 -0.47 20.16
C LEU A 157 -9.22 0.01 18.84
N ASP A 158 -9.17 -0.88 17.83
CA ASP A 158 -8.60 -0.59 16.51
C ASP A 158 -9.61 -0.70 15.37
N VAL A 159 -9.19 -0.21 14.20
CA VAL A 159 -9.91 -0.46 12.95
C VAL A 159 -9.89 -1.95 12.61
N ALA A 160 -11.01 -2.48 12.10
CA ALA A 160 -11.10 -3.89 11.75
C ALA A 160 -10.09 -4.26 10.64
N ALA A 161 -9.27 -5.29 10.87
CA ALA A 161 -8.16 -5.68 10.00
C ALA A 161 -8.56 -5.94 8.54
N TYR A 162 -9.74 -6.53 8.30
CA TYR A 162 -10.24 -6.73 6.94
C TYR A 162 -10.55 -5.41 6.22
N ARG A 163 -10.98 -4.36 6.93
CA ARG A 163 -11.22 -3.02 6.36
C ARG A 163 -9.88 -2.36 5.99
N LEU A 164 -8.88 -2.47 6.86
CA LEU A 164 -7.51 -2.03 6.58
C LEU A 164 -6.93 -2.75 5.36
N ALA A 165 -7.04 -4.08 5.31
CA ALA A 165 -6.59 -4.88 4.17
C ALA A 165 -7.30 -4.49 2.87
N THR A 166 -8.60 -4.23 2.92
CA THR A 166 -9.37 -3.72 1.76
C THR A 166 -8.86 -2.36 1.30
N HIS A 167 -8.62 -1.44 2.24
CA HIS A 167 -8.11 -0.10 1.94
C HIS A 167 -6.71 -0.13 1.32
N LEU A 168 -5.79 -0.90 1.89
CA LEU A 168 -4.43 -1.05 1.35
C LEU A 168 -4.45 -1.72 -0.03
N SER A 169 -5.28 -2.76 -0.21
CA SER A 169 -5.38 -3.46 -1.50
C SER A 169 -5.82 -2.53 -2.63
N LEU A 170 -6.82 -1.68 -2.37
CA LEU A 170 -7.27 -0.70 -3.37
C LEU A 170 -6.23 0.41 -3.59
N ALA A 171 -5.48 0.83 -2.57
CA ALA A 171 -4.34 1.75 -2.75
C ALA A 171 -3.27 1.15 -3.68
N ILE A 172 -2.86 -0.09 -3.44
CA ILE A 172 -1.88 -0.80 -4.29
C ILE A 172 -2.42 -0.97 -5.70
N LEU A 173 -3.71 -1.29 -5.87
CA LEU A 173 -4.34 -1.34 -7.19
C LEU A 173 -4.28 0.04 -7.90
N LEU A 174 -4.66 1.13 -7.24
CA LEU A 174 -4.60 2.48 -7.81
C LEU A 174 -3.18 2.89 -8.21
N MET A 175 -2.19 2.60 -7.36
CA MET A 175 -0.78 2.79 -7.67
C MET A 175 -0.38 1.99 -8.91
N SER A 176 -0.83 0.72 -9.00
CA SER A 176 -0.58 -0.16 -10.13
C SER A 176 -1.15 0.39 -11.43
N LEU A 177 -2.41 0.82 -11.42
CA LEU A 177 -3.10 1.38 -12.59
C LEU A 177 -2.42 2.67 -13.07
N ALA A 178 -2.07 3.58 -12.14
CA ALA A 178 -1.39 4.82 -12.46
C ALA A 178 0.01 4.57 -13.04
N LEU A 179 0.81 3.72 -12.36
CA LEU A 179 2.15 3.34 -12.80
C LEU A 179 2.13 2.69 -14.18
N TRP A 180 1.24 1.71 -14.39
CA TRP A 180 1.15 0.99 -15.66
C TRP A 180 0.72 1.91 -16.80
N THR A 181 -0.31 2.73 -16.58
CA THR A 181 -0.80 3.69 -17.58
C THR A 181 0.28 4.71 -17.93
N ALA A 182 1.00 5.24 -16.93
CA ALA A 182 2.11 6.16 -17.16
C ALA A 182 3.20 5.56 -18.06
N LEU A 183 3.58 4.30 -17.81
CA LEU A 183 4.61 3.62 -18.57
C LEU A 183 4.18 3.26 -19.98
N ASP A 184 2.90 2.92 -20.20
CA ASP A 184 2.36 2.71 -21.55
C ASP A 184 2.35 4.00 -22.37
N LEU A 185 2.18 5.15 -21.72
CA LEU A 185 2.32 6.46 -22.36
C LEU A 185 3.80 6.84 -22.61
N PHE A 186 4.71 6.54 -21.68
CA PHE A 186 6.14 6.81 -21.84
C PHE A 186 6.83 5.91 -22.85
N VAL A 187 6.53 4.62 -22.85
CA VAL A 187 7.22 3.62 -23.67
C VAL A 187 6.16 2.72 -24.29
N PRO A 188 5.58 3.10 -25.44
CA PRO A 188 4.63 2.27 -26.16
C PRO A 188 5.27 0.90 -26.42
N LYS A 189 4.60 -0.19 -26.03
CA LYS A 189 5.17 -1.53 -26.12
C LYS A 189 5.47 -1.87 -27.58
N GLN A 190 6.71 -2.29 -27.84
CA GLN A 190 7.18 -2.72 -29.16
C GLN A 190 6.95 -4.23 -29.34
N PRO A 191 6.36 -4.71 -30.44
CA PRO A 191 6.09 -6.14 -30.74
C PRO A 191 7.26 -7.09 -30.45
N GLN A 192 8.49 -6.66 -30.71
CA GLN A 192 9.70 -7.46 -30.51
C GLN A 192 10.24 -7.52 -29.07
N HIS A 193 9.70 -6.73 -28.14
CA HIS A 193 10.17 -6.68 -26.75
C HIS A 193 9.30 -7.56 -25.84
N GLY A 194 9.95 -8.39 -25.03
CA GLY A 194 9.30 -9.28 -24.06
C GLY A 194 9.84 -10.72 -24.11
N ASP A 195 9.57 -11.48 -23.04
CA ASP A 195 9.96 -12.87 -22.86
C ASP A 195 8.75 -13.69 -22.39
N ALA A 196 8.12 -14.39 -23.33
CA ALA A 196 6.92 -15.19 -23.08
C ALA A 196 7.18 -16.38 -22.14
N LYS A 197 8.44 -16.83 -21.98
CA LYS A 197 8.78 -17.89 -21.03
C LYS A 197 8.83 -17.35 -19.60
N VAL A 198 9.24 -16.09 -19.42
CA VAL A 198 9.31 -15.43 -18.11
C VAL A 198 7.96 -14.83 -17.69
N ALA A 199 7.14 -14.38 -18.64
CA ALA A 199 5.88 -13.68 -18.34
C ALA A 199 4.96 -14.41 -17.33
N PRO A 200 4.69 -15.73 -17.43
CA PRO A 200 3.87 -16.43 -16.45
C PRO A 200 4.46 -16.40 -15.03
N TRP A 201 5.79 -16.52 -14.91
CA TRP A 201 6.49 -16.44 -13.63
C TRP A 201 6.39 -15.04 -13.02
N ALA A 202 6.58 -14.00 -13.83
CA ALA A 202 6.46 -12.62 -13.36
C ALA A 202 5.03 -12.28 -12.94
N ILE A 203 4.01 -12.73 -13.68
CA ILE A 203 2.59 -12.56 -13.33
C ILE A 203 2.28 -13.29 -12.01
N GLY A 204 2.65 -14.57 -11.92
CA GLY A 204 2.43 -15.37 -10.71
C GLY A 204 3.11 -14.75 -9.49
N PHE A 205 4.32 -14.23 -9.65
CA PHE A 205 5.04 -13.53 -8.58
C PHE A 205 4.35 -12.24 -8.14
N VAL A 206 3.87 -11.41 -9.06
CA VAL A 206 3.10 -10.20 -8.72
C VAL A 206 1.81 -10.55 -7.97
N VAL A 207 1.07 -11.57 -8.41
CA VAL A 207 -0.15 -12.03 -7.73
C VAL A 207 0.16 -12.55 -6.34
N PHE A 208 1.21 -13.37 -6.19
CA PHE A 208 1.60 -13.90 -4.89
C PHE A 208 2.09 -12.79 -3.95
N LEU A 209 2.83 -11.81 -4.47
CA LEU A 209 3.27 -10.66 -3.69
C LEU A 209 2.09 -9.75 -3.27
N ALA A 210 1.07 -9.58 -4.12
CA ALA A 210 -0.16 -8.88 -3.73
C ALA A 210 -0.85 -9.60 -2.56
N PHE A 211 -0.93 -10.93 -2.60
CA PHE A 211 -1.46 -11.72 -1.50
C PHE A 211 -0.61 -11.59 -0.22
N GLN A 212 0.72 -11.56 -0.34
CA GLN A 212 1.62 -11.32 0.79
C GLN A 212 1.40 -9.95 1.44
N ILE A 213 1.14 -8.91 0.65
CA ILE A 213 0.80 -7.56 1.16
C ILE A 213 -0.52 -7.60 1.95
N VAL A 214 -1.52 -8.36 1.48
CA VAL A 214 -2.79 -8.55 2.21
C VAL A 214 -2.53 -9.22 3.55
N LEU A 215 -1.71 -10.29 3.60
CA LEU A 215 -1.32 -10.92 4.87
C LEU A 215 -0.62 -9.92 5.80
N GLY A 216 0.24 -9.05 5.25
CA GLY A 216 0.89 -7.98 6.02
C GLY A 216 -0.11 -6.96 6.59
N ALA A 217 -1.16 -6.62 5.84
CA ALA A 217 -2.23 -5.76 6.32
C ALA A 217 -3.02 -6.39 7.48
N PHE A 218 -3.21 -7.71 7.48
CA PHE A 218 -3.81 -8.40 8.62
C PHE A 218 -2.89 -8.41 9.85
N VAL A 219 -1.57 -8.53 9.65
CA VAL A 219 -0.59 -8.43 10.74
C VAL A 219 -0.63 -7.05 11.38
N ALA A 220 -0.59 -5.99 10.56
CA ALA A 220 -0.68 -4.62 11.05
C ALA A 220 -2.06 -4.29 11.62
N GLY A 221 -3.14 -4.86 11.07
CA GLY A 221 -4.50 -4.58 11.52
C GLY A 221 -4.89 -5.25 12.83
N THR A 222 -4.15 -6.27 13.28
CA THR A 222 -4.44 -7.02 14.51
C THR A 222 -3.29 -6.96 15.53
N ASP A 223 -2.29 -6.11 15.29
CA ASP A 223 -1.05 -6.01 16.09
C ASP A 223 -0.32 -7.34 16.29
N ALA A 224 -0.57 -8.30 15.39
CA ALA A 224 0.01 -9.63 15.45
C ALA A 224 1.55 -9.62 15.33
N GLY A 225 2.13 -8.52 14.86
CA GLY A 225 3.58 -8.31 14.80
C GLY A 225 4.27 -8.25 16.17
N LEU A 226 3.50 -7.99 17.25
CA LEU A 226 4.02 -7.76 18.60
C LEU A 226 3.98 -8.98 19.53
N ILE A 227 3.48 -10.12 19.06
CA ILE A 227 3.11 -11.23 19.95
C ILE A 227 4.24 -12.24 20.12
N ASN A 228 4.74 -12.79 19.01
CA ASN A 228 5.84 -13.75 19.03
C ASN A 228 7.00 -13.12 18.27
N ASN A 229 8.10 -12.75 18.95
CA ASN A 229 9.18 -11.97 18.34
C ASN A 229 10.50 -12.77 18.18
N ASP A 230 10.42 -14.09 18.27
CA ASP A 230 11.52 -15.00 17.98
C ASP A 230 11.58 -15.39 16.49
N TRP A 231 12.79 -15.71 16.02
CA TRP A 231 13.08 -16.23 14.68
C TRP A 231 14.36 -17.09 14.73
N PRO A 232 14.44 -18.23 14.01
CA PRO A 232 13.47 -18.76 13.05
C PRO A 232 12.30 -19.53 13.69
N THR A 233 12.31 -19.70 15.01
CA THR A 233 11.21 -20.33 15.76
C THR A 233 9.97 -19.43 15.83
N PHE A 234 8.87 -19.99 16.33
CA PHE A 234 7.63 -19.30 16.64
C PHE A 234 7.19 -19.71 18.04
N ALA A 235 7.34 -18.80 19.00
CA ALA A 235 7.09 -19.06 20.43
C ALA A 235 7.91 -20.25 20.98
N GLY A 236 9.17 -20.39 20.55
CA GLY A 236 10.04 -21.52 20.89
C GLY A 236 9.71 -22.84 20.19
N GLY A 237 8.69 -22.87 19.33
CA GLY A 237 8.34 -24.00 18.46
C GLY A 237 8.57 -23.71 16.98
N LEU A 238 8.02 -24.54 16.10
CA LEU A 238 8.03 -24.32 14.64
C LEU A 238 6.72 -23.71 14.11
N TYR A 239 5.64 -23.81 14.86
CA TYR A 239 4.31 -23.31 14.50
C TYR A 239 3.52 -22.96 15.78
N PRO A 240 2.52 -22.07 15.69
CA PRO A 240 1.69 -21.72 16.84
C PRO A 240 0.84 -22.89 17.32
N LYS A 241 0.86 -23.16 18.63
CA LYS A 241 0.05 -24.24 19.24
C LYS A 241 -1.45 -23.99 19.12
N ASP A 242 -1.82 -22.73 19.02
CA ASP A 242 -3.17 -22.20 18.88
C ASP A 242 -3.60 -21.97 17.42
N TYR A 243 -2.89 -22.53 16.42
CA TYR A 243 -3.14 -22.25 14.99
C TYR A 243 -4.63 -22.35 14.57
N ALA A 244 -5.34 -23.33 15.14
CA ALA A 244 -6.74 -23.66 14.85
C ALA A 244 -7.65 -23.49 16.08
N ALA A 245 -7.29 -22.61 17.03
CA ALA A 245 -8.00 -22.47 18.30
C ALA A 245 -9.43 -21.91 18.16
N LEU A 246 -9.70 -21.09 17.14
CA LEU A 246 -11.02 -20.51 16.90
C LEU A 246 -11.90 -21.41 16.02
N SER A 247 -13.19 -21.46 16.34
CA SER A 247 -14.22 -22.10 15.52
C SER A 247 -15.24 -21.06 15.00
N PRO A 248 -15.67 -21.15 13.74
CA PRO A 248 -15.17 -22.05 12.68
C PRO A 248 -13.74 -21.70 12.22
N MET A 249 -13.06 -22.67 11.57
CA MET A 249 -11.62 -22.59 11.24
C MET A 249 -11.21 -21.31 10.51
N TRP A 250 -12.07 -20.77 9.64
CA TRP A 250 -11.77 -19.56 8.87
C TRP A 250 -11.48 -18.34 9.75
N ARG A 251 -12.02 -18.29 10.98
CA ARG A 251 -11.77 -17.21 11.93
C ARG A 251 -10.30 -17.10 12.31
N ASN A 252 -9.55 -18.20 12.33
CA ASN A 252 -8.13 -18.14 12.66
C ASN A 252 -7.32 -17.34 11.63
N PHE A 253 -7.77 -17.24 10.38
CA PHE A 253 -7.05 -16.49 9.35
C PHE A 253 -7.28 -14.98 9.42
N VAL A 254 -8.26 -14.52 10.20
CA VAL A 254 -8.69 -13.11 10.27
C VAL A 254 -8.75 -12.53 11.68
N GLU A 255 -8.85 -13.36 12.71
CA GLU A 255 -8.95 -12.95 14.12
C GLU A 255 -7.84 -13.54 15.01
N ASN A 256 -7.32 -14.74 14.70
CA ASN A 256 -6.26 -15.34 15.51
C ASN A 256 -4.91 -14.74 15.13
N THR A 257 -4.39 -13.89 16.01
CA THR A 257 -3.17 -13.13 15.79
C THR A 257 -1.93 -14.01 15.61
N SER A 258 -1.78 -15.10 16.38
CA SER A 258 -0.71 -16.09 16.20
C SER A 258 -0.74 -16.71 14.79
N THR A 259 -1.92 -17.11 14.33
CA THR A 259 -2.12 -17.68 13.00
C THR A 259 -1.86 -16.66 11.88
N ILE A 260 -2.33 -15.43 12.04
CA ILE A 260 -2.10 -14.33 11.09
C ILE A 260 -0.60 -14.06 10.95
N GLN A 261 0.11 -13.89 12.07
CA GLN A 261 1.55 -13.63 12.08
C GLN A 261 2.31 -14.79 11.42
N PHE A 262 2.00 -16.03 11.80
CA PHE A 262 2.64 -17.22 11.25
C PHE A 262 2.41 -17.36 9.75
N ASN A 263 1.18 -17.17 9.27
CA ASN A 263 0.85 -17.26 7.85
C ASN A 263 1.56 -16.18 7.03
N HIS A 264 1.70 -14.95 7.56
CA HIS A 264 2.50 -13.91 6.91
C HIS A 264 3.98 -14.31 6.78
N ARG A 265 4.58 -14.92 7.82
CA ARG A 265 5.97 -15.44 7.75
C ARG A 265 6.10 -16.56 6.72
N LEU A 266 5.15 -17.51 6.73
CA LEU A 266 5.16 -18.63 5.79
C LEU A 266 5.04 -18.14 4.34
N GLY A 267 4.17 -17.17 4.10
CA GLY A 267 4.05 -16.49 2.81
C GLY A 267 5.35 -15.79 2.40
N ALA A 268 6.06 -15.14 3.34
CA ALA A 268 7.34 -14.50 3.08
C ALA A 268 8.44 -15.51 2.67
N TYR A 269 8.49 -16.68 3.32
CA TYR A 269 9.38 -17.78 2.88
C TYR A 269 9.02 -18.28 1.48
N GLY A 270 7.72 -18.42 1.20
CA GLY A 270 7.22 -18.72 -0.13
C GLY A 270 7.66 -17.70 -1.18
N ILE A 271 7.60 -16.40 -0.86
CA ILE A 271 8.10 -15.32 -1.72
C ILE A 271 9.61 -15.44 -1.95
N GLY A 272 10.40 -15.80 -0.93
CA GLY A 272 11.82 -16.06 -1.08
C GLY A 272 12.11 -17.19 -2.07
N ILE A 273 11.38 -18.31 -1.98
CA ILE A 273 11.49 -19.42 -2.94
C ILE A 273 11.05 -18.99 -4.34
N ALA A 274 9.88 -18.34 -4.45
CA ALA A 274 9.36 -17.86 -5.72
C ALA A 274 10.31 -16.87 -6.39
N MET A 275 10.97 -16.01 -5.62
CA MET A 275 12.00 -15.08 -6.09
C MET A 275 13.18 -15.83 -6.73
N ILE A 276 13.69 -16.88 -6.11
CA ILE A 276 14.78 -17.69 -6.69
C ILE A 276 14.32 -18.29 -8.02
N LEU A 277 13.13 -18.88 -8.06
CA LEU A 277 12.58 -19.49 -9.28
C LEU A 277 12.42 -18.47 -10.41
N VAL A 278 11.86 -17.29 -10.12
CA VAL A 278 11.73 -16.18 -11.07
C VAL A 278 13.11 -15.73 -11.55
N TRP A 279 14.04 -15.50 -10.62
CA TRP A 279 15.39 -15.02 -10.93
C TRP A 279 16.16 -15.98 -11.84
N LEU A 280 16.02 -17.29 -11.63
CA LEU A 280 16.61 -18.32 -12.50
C LEU A 280 16.10 -18.25 -13.94
N GLN A 281 14.84 -17.87 -14.15
CA GLN A 281 14.28 -17.67 -15.48
C GLN A 281 14.71 -16.33 -16.08
N THR A 282 14.68 -15.25 -15.30
CA THR A 282 15.02 -13.91 -15.80
C THR A 282 16.48 -13.79 -16.22
N ARG A 283 17.42 -14.42 -15.48
CA ARG A 283 18.87 -14.36 -15.80
C ARG A 283 19.25 -15.06 -17.10
N ARG A 284 18.35 -15.88 -17.66
CA ARG A 284 18.51 -16.59 -18.94
C ARG A 284 17.82 -15.88 -20.10
N SER A 285 17.10 -14.78 -19.83
CA SER A 285 16.40 -14.03 -20.86
C SER A 285 17.38 -13.31 -21.79
N SER A 286 17.05 -13.23 -23.07
CA SER A 286 17.77 -12.39 -24.03
C SER A 286 17.39 -10.91 -23.92
N GLN A 287 16.34 -10.58 -23.16
CA GLN A 287 15.86 -9.22 -22.98
C GLN A 287 16.55 -8.56 -21.78
N ARG A 288 17.35 -7.51 -22.03
CA ARG A 288 18.11 -6.81 -20.99
C ARG A 288 17.24 -6.32 -19.83
N ASP A 289 16.08 -5.74 -20.13
CA ASP A 289 15.19 -5.20 -19.09
C ASP A 289 14.65 -6.29 -18.16
N VAL A 290 14.35 -7.48 -18.69
CA VAL A 290 13.92 -8.64 -17.90
C VAL A 290 15.04 -9.07 -16.94
N VAL A 291 16.29 -9.09 -17.41
CA VAL A 291 17.46 -9.42 -16.58
C VAL A 291 17.65 -8.38 -15.49
N VAL A 292 17.60 -7.08 -15.82
CA VAL A 292 17.81 -5.98 -14.86
C VAL A 292 16.74 -5.99 -13.77
N TRP A 293 15.46 -6.05 -14.15
CA TRP A 293 14.36 -6.09 -13.18
C TRP A 293 14.33 -7.40 -12.39
N GLY A 294 14.77 -8.52 -12.98
CA GLY A 294 14.96 -9.78 -12.26
C GLY A 294 15.97 -9.66 -11.11
N HIS A 295 17.11 -9.00 -11.33
CA HIS A 295 18.08 -8.73 -10.27
C HIS A 295 17.55 -7.74 -9.23
N ALA A 296 16.90 -6.66 -9.67
CA ALA A 296 16.33 -5.66 -8.77
C ALA A 296 15.29 -6.28 -7.82
N VAL A 297 14.37 -7.08 -8.36
CA VAL A 297 13.36 -7.81 -7.55
C VAL A 297 14.04 -8.78 -6.59
N ALA A 298 15.05 -9.54 -7.03
CA ALA A 298 15.77 -10.46 -6.15
C ALA A 298 16.43 -9.75 -4.96
N ILE A 299 17.12 -8.64 -5.21
CA ILE A 299 17.74 -7.82 -4.16
C ILE A 299 16.67 -7.26 -3.21
N LEU A 300 15.60 -6.68 -3.76
CA LEU A 300 14.52 -6.09 -2.95
C LEU A 300 13.79 -7.11 -2.10
N VAL A 301 13.60 -8.35 -2.55
CA VAL A 301 13.03 -9.44 -1.73
C VAL A 301 13.94 -9.77 -0.55
N VAL A 302 15.25 -9.88 -0.78
CA VAL A 302 16.22 -10.13 0.30
C VAL A 302 16.19 -8.98 1.31
N CYS A 303 16.23 -7.73 0.85
CA CYS A 303 16.10 -6.55 1.71
C CYS A 303 14.77 -6.56 2.48
N GLN A 304 13.65 -6.89 1.83
CA GLN A 304 12.33 -6.95 2.46
C GLN A 304 12.26 -8.03 3.55
N MET A 305 12.80 -9.22 3.29
CA MET A 305 12.84 -10.31 4.26
C MET A 305 13.72 -9.96 5.46
N LEU A 306 14.93 -9.43 5.21
CA LEU A 306 15.83 -8.98 6.28
C LEU A 306 15.17 -7.87 7.11
N LEU A 307 14.57 -6.88 6.47
CA LEU A 307 13.86 -5.80 7.17
C LEU A 307 12.67 -6.32 7.97
N GLY A 308 11.93 -7.30 7.46
CA GLY A 308 10.83 -7.95 8.19
C GLY A 308 11.32 -8.72 9.42
N ILE A 309 12.41 -9.48 9.29
CA ILE A 309 13.05 -10.19 10.40
C ILE A 309 13.62 -9.19 11.42
N SER A 310 14.27 -8.12 10.97
CA SER A 310 14.77 -7.05 11.84
C SER A 310 13.66 -6.31 12.56
N THR A 311 12.52 -6.06 11.90
CA THR A 311 11.33 -5.49 12.54
C THR A 311 10.85 -6.43 13.64
N LEU A 312 10.71 -7.71 13.31
CA LEU A 312 10.22 -8.74 14.21
C LEU A 312 11.09 -8.89 15.47
N ILE A 313 12.40 -9.09 15.30
CA ILE A 313 13.35 -9.28 16.42
C ILE A 313 13.63 -7.95 17.12
N GLY A 314 13.54 -6.82 16.41
CA GLY A 314 13.79 -5.50 16.97
C GLY A 314 12.80 -5.13 18.06
N PHE A 315 11.51 -5.45 17.85
CA PHE A 315 10.46 -5.27 18.85
C PHE A 315 10.77 -6.06 20.13
N GLY A 316 11.02 -5.33 21.23
CA GLY A 316 11.22 -5.90 22.57
C GLY A 316 12.66 -6.24 22.95
N HIS A 317 13.62 -6.18 22.02
CA HIS A 317 15.03 -6.45 22.31
C HIS A 317 15.88 -5.17 22.36
N TRP A 318 16.00 -4.47 21.24
CA TRP A 318 16.91 -3.33 21.09
C TRP A 318 16.23 -2.07 20.59
N ALA A 319 15.04 -2.18 20.01
CA ALA A 319 14.21 -1.05 19.62
C ALA A 319 13.07 -0.89 20.64
N PRO A 320 13.01 0.24 21.39
CA PRO A 320 11.85 0.54 22.22
C PRO A 320 10.58 0.56 21.36
N PRO A 321 9.44 0.03 21.87
CA PRO A 321 8.20 -0.09 21.10
C PRO A 321 7.69 1.22 20.48
N GLN A 322 8.10 2.38 21.00
CA GLN A 322 7.43 3.64 20.72
C GLN A 322 7.94 4.39 19.48
N VAL A 323 9.23 4.28 19.12
CA VAL A 323 9.79 5.10 18.02
C VAL A 323 10.62 4.29 17.04
N GLU A 324 11.57 3.49 17.51
CA GLU A 324 12.49 2.76 16.62
C GLU A 324 11.82 1.56 15.94
N GLY A 325 10.98 0.81 16.67
CA GLY A 325 10.22 -0.31 16.10
C GLY A 325 9.20 0.13 15.05
N VAL A 326 8.56 1.29 15.28
CA VAL A 326 7.61 1.90 14.35
C VAL A 326 8.29 2.27 13.04
N LEU A 327 9.49 2.86 13.08
CA LEU A 327 10.23 3.22 11.86
C LEU A 327 10.58 2.01 11.01
N LEU A 328 10.97 0.88 11.61
CA LEU A 328 11.23 -0.36 10.88
C LEU A 328 9.95 -0.91 10.23
N GLY A 329 8.82 -0.87 10.93
CA GLY A 329 7.52 -1.26 10.37
C GLY A 329 7.09 -0.37 9.19
N ILE A 330 7.24 0.95 9.32
CA ILE A 330 6.98 1.90 8.23
C ILE A 330 7.90 1.62 7.04
N ALA A 331 9.20 1.41 7.28
CA ALA A 331 10.17 1.08 6.25
C ALA A 331 9.82 -0.25 5.57
N HIS A 332 9.41 -1.27 6.32
CA HIS A 332 9.01 -2.57 5.80
C HIS A 332 7.79 -2.43 4.87
N GLN A 333 6.79 -1.65 5.25
CA GLN A 333 5.62 -1.40 4.40
C GLN A 333 6.00 -0.60 3.13
N GLY A 334 6.81 0.46 3.27
CA GLY A 334 7.28 1.27 2.15
C GLY A 334 8.12 0.48 1.14
N LEU A 335 9.07 -0.31 1.64
CA LEU A 335 9.89 -1.19 0.79
C LEU A 335 9.05 -2.28 0.13
N GLY A 336 8.02 -2.81 0.81
CA GLY A 336 7.06 -3.74 0.23
C GLY A 336 6.31 -3.14 -0.97
N ALA A 337 5.87 -1.89 -0.89
CA ALA A 337 5.22 -1.18 -2.00
C ALA A 337 6.21 -0.90 -3.17
N ILE A 338 7.46 -0.56 -2.88
CA ILE A 338 8.53 -0.37 -3.88
C ILE A 338 8.88 -1.70 -4.57
N LEU A 339 8.99 -2.79 -3.81
CA LEU A 339 9.19 -4.14 -4.33
C LEU A 339 8.02 -4.52 -5.25
N PHE A 340 6.79 -4.23 -4.86
CA PHE A 340 5.61 -4.48 -5.69
C PHE A 340 5.65 -3.70 -7.02
N ALA A 341 5.96 -2.40 -6.98
CA ALA A 341 6.14 -1.59 -8.17
C ALA A 341 7.27 -2.14 -9.07
N SER A 342 8.38 -2.59 -8.49
CA SER A 342 9.51 -3.18 -9.22
C SER A 342 9.13 -4.54 -9.85
N ALA A 343 8.34 -5.35 -9.16
CA ALA A 343 7.79 -6.60 -9.70
C ALA A 343 6.84 -6.34 -10.87
N MET A 344 6.06 -5.26 -10.82
CA MET A 344 5.27 -4.82 -11.97
C MET A 344 6.15 -4.43 -13.16
N MET A 345 7.34 -3.86 -12.93
CA MET A 345 8.28 -3.53 -14.01
C MET A 345 8.84 -4.78 -14.65
N LEU A 346 9.19 -5.79 -13.84
CA LEU A 346 9.57 -7.11 -14.35
C LEU A 346 8.44 -7.74 -15.18
N MET A 347 7.21 -7.71 -14.66
CA MET A 347 6.04 -8.21 -15.37
C MET A 347 5.86 -7.49 -16.70
N ARG A 348 5.92 -6.15 -16.70
CA ARG A 348 5.80 -5.34 -17.90
C ARG A 348 6.89 -5.64 -18.93
N ALA A 349 8.14 -5.77 -18.50
CA ALA A 349 9.29 -6.10 -19.35
C ALA A 349 9.18 -7.50 -19.95
N SER A 350 8.50 -8.42 -19.26
CA SER A 350 8.34 -9.81 -19.72
C SER A 350 7.17 -10.00 -20.69
N LEU A 351 6.13 -9.17 -20.61
CA LEU A 351 4.96 -9.29 -21.50
C LEU A 351 5.32 -8.95 -22.94
N LYS A 352 5.13 -9.90 -23.86
CA LYS A 352 5.09 -9.60 -25.30
C LYS A 352 3.78 -8.87 -25.61
N PRO A 353 3.81 -7.66 -26.18
CA PRO A 353 2.59 -7.05 -26.68
C PRO A 353 2.01 -7.92 -27.80
N LYS A 354 0.69 -8.14 -27.79
CA LYS A 354 0.01 -8.73 -28.94
C LYS A 354 0.22 -7.81 -30.13
N VAL A 355 0.47 -8.37 -31.32
CA VAL A 355 0.56 -7.62 -32.58
C VAL A 355 -0.84 -7.08 -32.94
N GLN A 356 -1.28 -6.04 -32.24
CA GLN A 356 -2.50 -5.29 -32.51
C GLN A 356 -2.22 -3.81 -32.19
N PRO A 357 -2.83 -2.86 -32.94
CA PRO A 357 -2.64 -1.44 -32.67
C PRO A 357 -2.97 -1.13 -31.22
N LEU A 358 -2.18 -0.25 -30.59
CA LEU A 358 -2.22 0.13 -29.18
C LEU A 358 -3.65 0.12 -28.61
N LYS A 359 -4.05 -0.99 -27.99
CA LYS A 359 -5.16 -0.98 -27.03
C LYS A 359 -4.50 -0.59 -25.72
N LEU A 360 -4.68 0.68 -25.34
CA LEU A 360 -4.53 1.09 -23.94
C LEU A 360 -5.26 0.05 -23.08
N ALA A 361 -4.76 -0.25 -21.88
CA ALA A 361 -5.50 -1.09 -20.94
C ALA A 361 -6.90 -0.49 -20.77
N VAL A 362 -7.89 -1.12 -21.40
CA VAL A 362 -9.31 -0.77 -21.48
C VAL A 362 -10.07 -2.05 -21.15
#